data_AF-A0AAJ0DQZ1-F1
#
_entry.id   AF-A0AAJ0DQZ1-F1
#
_cell.length_a   1.000
_cell.length_b   1.000
_cell.length_c   1.000
_cell.angle_alpha   90.00
_cell.angle_beta   90.00
_cell.angle_gamma   90.00
#
_symmetry.space_group_name_H-M   'P 1'
#
loop_
_entity.id
_entity.type
_entity.pdbx_description
1 polymer ?
#
loop_
_entity_poly.entity_id
_entity_poly.type
_entity_poly.pdbx_seq_one_letter_code
_entity_poly.pdbx_strand_id
1 'polypeptide(L)'
;MWAISKYMDASAYLRKQGWRGEGHSLDHTDRGIKRPLLVSKKVDVLGVGLNKHTSVSDQWWLRAFDEGLRNLGTGQESALAQVQKHGVHRGGLYANFVKGQRIEGSIGDNFLPTPITTAGTNTPVTSEEDKSSRKRRRISPEHEAESDSDTSSEEVEEEPPARMSRKRKRDSVDGPGHKERPKEVRARRKIEKKEKLREKREREGDKLEQLNPREFKAIQVRKTIDRQISEYVAAATSRGLLPARPTNDPYPDQGATGANALPLTGTSDLPEMEQIFETAGLLTPKTPKTGKQSYKAQKYDRERTKRELKRAARAYVMSQMPPEDLELETAVAKEKRAGKKAKHDERNAAVAQAAAEQKAVKEARRARKHEKKEQRKIEIANMGPEEKAEYDARKAVARQKESERNATRDARRARIKEKLEARKVKKEIARKEKSAVAEVKEAAKAAARAARGKPDKSGKASKVEPDYIQLAEPLKVEDDTKQDMTFPEYTDAVANGEELKPKVMWENIPPAKLAQYKERASEKGMDLEQYILRREEKSAAKRV
;
A
#
# COMPACT_ATOMS: atom_id res chain seq x y z
N MET A 1 22.62 23.31 -63.56
CA MET A 1 23.38 24.24 -62.69
C MET A 1 22.38 24.97 -61.79
N TRP A 2 22.68 25.03 -60.49
CA TRP A 2 22.02 25.78 -59.40
C TRP A 2 20.64 25.31 -58.88
N ALA A 3 20.67 24.65 -57.72
CA ALA A 3 19.69 24.82 -56.64
C ALA A 3 20.26 24.21 -55.34
N ILE A 4 21.28 24.86 -54.74
CA ILE A 4 21.72 24.54 -53.39
C ILE A 4 20.67 25.14 -52.44
N SER A 5 19.92 24.25 -51.78
CA SER A 5 18.94 24.58 -50.75
C SER A 5 19.56 25.49 -49.70
N LYS A 6 18.99 26.70 -49.62
CA LYS A 6 19.35 27.78 -48.71
C LYS A 6 18.87 27.42 -47.30
N TYR A 7 19.48 26.42 -46.67
CA TYR A 7 19.26 26.16 -45.25
C TYR A 7 19.87 27.30 -44.45
N MET A 8 19.05 28.03 -43.70
CA MET A 8 19.51 29.05 -42.79
C MET A 8 20.44 28.39 -41.77
N ASP A 9 21.72 28.76 -41.80
CA ASP A 9 22.67 28.31 -40.79
C ASP A 9 22.37 29.03 -39.46
N ALA A 10 21.47 28.41 -38.68
CA ALA A 10 21.04 28.92 -37.39
C ALA A 10 22.22 29.08 -36.42
N SER A 11 23.27 28.26 -36.57
CA SER A 11 24.46 28.34 -35.72
C SER A 11 25.29 29.60 -36.02
N ALA A 12 25.45 29.94 -37.30
CA ALA A 12 26.08 31.18 -37.72
C ALA A 12 25.26 32.41 -37.30
N TYR A 13 23.93 32.34 -37.41
CA TYR A 13 23.04 33.43 -36.96
C TYR A 13 23.13 33.65 -35.45
N LEU A 14 23.09 32.58 -34.65
CA LEU A 14 23.20 32.67 -33.19
C LEU A 14 24.59 33.14 -32.75
N ARG A 15 25.66 32.71 -33.42
CA ARG A 15 27.03 33.22 -33.15
C ARG A 15 27.15 34.72 -33.40
N LYS A 16 26.49 35.24 -34.44
CA LYS A 16 26.41 36.70 -34.66
C LYS A 16 25.67 37.42 -33.53
N GLN A 17 24.70 36.76 -32.89
CA GLN A 17 23.97 37.27 -31.72
C GLN A 17 24.71 37.01 -30.39
N GLY A 18 26.01 36.69 -30.43
CA GLY A 18 26.84 36.52 -29.24
C GLY A 18 26.80 35.11 -28.64
N TRP A 19 26.17 34.14 -29.29
CA TRP A 19 26.18 32.75 -28.83
C TRP A 19 27.56 32.11 -29.01
N ARG A 20 28.19 31.73 -27.90
CA ARG A 20 29.56 31.16 -27.91
C ARG A 20 29.61 29.66 -28.26
N GLY A 21 28.45 29.03 -28.49
CA GLY A 21 28.34 27.63 -28.91
C GLY A 21 27.64 26.75 -27.87
N GLU A 22 27.66 25.45 -28.12
CA GLU A 22 26.95 24.46 -27.31
C GLU A 22 27.43 24.50 -25.84
N GLY A 23 26.46 24.53 -24.91
CA GLY A 23 26.72 24.70 -23.47
C GLY A 23 26.80 26.14 -22.97
N HIS A 24 26.87 27.16 -23.85
CA HIS A 24 26.85 28.56 -23.43
C HIS A 24 25.48 29.18 -23.69
N SER A 25 25.00 29.99 -22.75
CA SER A 25 23.79 30.80 -22.93
C SER A 25 24.03 31.89 -23.99
N LEU A 26 22.95 32.47 -24.53
CA LEU A 26 23.04 33.68 -25.36
C LEU A 26 23.49 34.91 -24.57
N ASP A 27 23.50 34.81 -23.23
CA ASP A 27 23.94 35.85 -22.31
C ASP A 27 25.49 35.93 -22.28
N HIS A 28 26.02 37.15 -22.39
CA HIS A 28 27.46 37.45 -22.35
C HIS A 28 28.11 37.18 -20.98
N THR A 29 27.32 36.96 -19.95
CA THR A 29 27.80 36.80 -18.57
C THR A 29 28.24 35.36 -18.21
N ASP A 30 28.33 34.45 -19.19
CA ASP A 30 28.76 33.04 -19.03
C ASP A 30 27.98 32.28 -17.93
N ARG A 31 26.75 32.72 -17.63
CA ARG A 31 25.85 32.09 -16.63
C ARG A 31 25.16 30.83 -17.13
N GLY A 32 25.35 30.49 -18.41
CA GLY A 32 24.83 29.26 -19.00
C GLY A 32 25.49 28.02 -18.40
N ILE A 33 24.70 26.97 -18.16
CA ILE A 33 25.22 25.73 -17.59
C ILE A 33 26.01 24.99 -18.67
N LYS A 34 27.34 25.17 -18.66
CA LYS A 34 28.30 24.57 -19.61
C LYS A 34 28.22 23.04 -19.69
N ARG A 35 27.77 22.41 -18.61
CA ARG A 35 27.48 20.98 -18.58
C ARG A 35 25.96 20.81 -18.66
N PRO A 36 25.40 20.03 -19.61
CA PRO A 36 23.99 19.67 -19.52
C PRO A 36 23.76 19.14 -18.11
N LEU A 37 22.68 19.57 -17.44
CA LEU A 37 22.35 19.09 -16.10
C LEU A 37 22.43 17.57 -16.13
N LEU A 38 23.53 17.02 -15.62
CA LEU A 38 23.60 15.62 -15.29
C LEU A 38 22.66 15.52 -14.11
N VAL A 39 21.39 15.26 -14.41
CA VAL A 39 20.45 14.69 -13.45
C VAL A 39 21.22 13.50 -12.91
N SER A 40 21.78 13.65 -11.70
CA SER A 40 22.54 12.58 -11.06
C SER A 40 21.69 11.33 -11.21
N LYS A 41 22.24 10.30 -11.88
CA LYS A 41 21.47 9.13 -12.31
C LYS A 41 20.69 8.64 -11.10
N LYS A 42 19.39 8.94 -11.08
CA LYS A 42 18.52 8.63 -9.96
C LYS A 42 18.39 7.11 -9.99
N VAL A 43 19.00 6.45 -9.02
CA VAL A 43 19.04 4.98 -8.92
C VAL A 43 17.66 4.42 -8.53
N ASP A 44 16.74 5.29 -8.10
CA ASP A 44 15.40 4.92 -7.66
C ASP A 44 14.34 5.05 -8.78
N VAL A 45 13.57 3.97 -8.98
CA VAL A 45 12.43 3.82 -9.92
C VAL A 45 11.27 4.80 -9.65
N LEU A 46 11.31 5.51 -8.53
CA LEU A 46 10.33 6.53 -8.16
C LEU A 46 10.65 7.80 -8.95
N GLY A 47 9.87 8.09 -10.00
CA GLY A 47 10.11 9.13 -11.00
C GLY A 47 10.74 10.45 -10.52
N VAL A 48 11.37 11.15 -11.46
CA VAL A 48 11.94 12.50 -11.25
C VAL A 48 10.82 13.41 -10.70
N GLY A 49 10.95 13.86 -9.45
CA GLY A 49 9.91 14.64 -8.75
C GLY A 49 9.43 14.09 -7.39
N LEU A 50 9.68 12.82 -7.08
CA LEU A 50 9.47 12.30 -5.72
C LEU A 50 10.80 12.33 -4.95
N ASN A 51 11.08 13.44 -4.27
CA ASN A 51 12.12 13.47 -3.24
C ASN A 51 11.49 12.93 -1.94
N LYS A 52 12.00 11.82 -1.40
CA LYS A 52 11.61 11.33 -0.05
C LYS A 52 11.88 12.39 1.03
N HIS A 53 12.78 13.32 0.73
CA HIS A 53 13.10 14.46 1.56
C HIS A 53 12.29 15.72 1.26
N THR A 54 11.41 15.81 0.25
CA THR A 54 10.62 17.05 0.03
C THR A 54 9.73 17.37 1.23
N SER A 55 9.11 16.37 1.86
CA SER A 55 8.34 16.60 3.08
C SER A 55 9.20 17.01 4.28
N VAL A 56 10.50 16.73 4.25
CA VAL A 56 11.47 17.05 5.31
C VAL A 56 12.17 18.39 5.03
N SER A 57 12.44 18.70 3.76
CA SER A 57 13.05 19.94 3.28
C SER A 57 12.03 21.06 3.26
N ASP A 58 10.77 20.82 2.91
CA ASP A 58 9.72 21.85 2.88
C ASP A 58 9.27 22.27 4.28
N GLN A 59 9.69 21.53 5.32
CA GLN A 59 9.42 21.83 6.73
C GLN A 59 10.60 22.52 7.44
N TRP A 60 11.62 22.96 6.70
CA TRP A 60 12.77 23.65 7.30
C TRP A 60 12.36 24.94 8.03
N TRP A 61 11.40 25.69 7.47
CA TRP A 61 10.86 26.89 8.11
C TRP A 61 10.05 26.59 9.38
N LEU A 62 9.31 25.47 9.38
CA LEU A 62 8.54 25.00 10.54
C LEU A 62 9.48 24.59 11.67
N ARG A 63 10.59 23.91 11.33
CA ARG A 63 11.65 23.57 12.29
C ARG A 63 12.40 24.79 12.79
N ALA A 64 12.81 25.71 11.91
CA ALA A 64 13.47 26.95 12.30
C ALA A 64 12.56 27.83 13.17
N PHE A 65 11.26 27.82 12.92
CA PHE A 65 10.26 28.51 13.73
C PHE A 65 10.06 27.82 15.09
N ASP A 66 9.93 26.49 15.14
CA ASP A 66 9.82 25.73 16.39
C ASP A 66 11.11 25.82 17.24
N GLU A 67 12.27 25.86 16.60
CA GLU A 67 13.57 26.08 17.25
C GLU A 67 13.69 27.52 17.76
N GLY A 68 13.20 28.50 16.99
CA GLY A 68 13.04 29.88 17.46
C GLY A 68 12.11 30.00 18.67
N LEU A 69 11.00 29.25 18.71
CA LEU A 69 10.09 29.18 19.86
C LEU A 69 10.70 28.48 21.07
N ARG A 70 11.54 27.48 20.86
CA ARG A 70 12.27 26.79 21.95
C ARG A 70 13.38 27.66 22.54
N ASN A 71 14.00 28.50 21.72
CA ASN A 71 15.09 29.37 22.13
C ASN A 71 14.60 30.75 22.66
N LEU A 72 13.28 31.00 22.59
CA LEU A 72 12.66 32.17 23.19
C LEU A 72 12.72 32.07 24.73
N GLY A 73 13.61 32.87 25.32
CA GLY A 73 13.81 32.94 26.77
C GLY A 73 15.09 32.27 27.29
N THR A 74 15.84 31.56 26.44
CA THR A 74 17.10 30.88 26.84
C THR A 74 18.36 31.70 26.56
N GLY A 75 18.22 32.90 25.97
CA GLY A 75 19.34 33.78 25.62
C GLY A 75 20.20 33.29 24.45
N GLN A 76 19.87 32.16 23.83
CA GLN A 76 20.58 31.66 22.65
C GLN A 76 20.10 32.36 21.37
N GLU A 77 21.02 32.65 20.46
CA GLU A 77 20.70 33.27 19.18
C GLU A 77 19.79 32.35 18.36
N SER A 78 18.60 32.82 18.00
CA SER A 78 17.67 32.04 17.18
C SER A 78 18.27 31.78 15.79
N ALA A 79 17.92 30.65 15.16
CA ALA A 79 18.33 30.36 13.79
C ALA A 79 17.95 31.49 12.81
N LEU A 80 16.86 32.23 13.09
CA LEU A 80 16.46 33.42 12.33
C LEU A 80 17.40 34.61 12.58
N ALA A 81 17.85 34.85 13.81
CA ALA A 81 18.83 35.88 14.13
C ALA A 81 20.19 35.57 13.47
N GLN A 82 20.57 34.29 13.38
CA GLN A 82 21.79 33.85 12.71
C GLN A 82 21.70 34.00 11.17
N VAL A 83 20.54 33.73 10.58
CA VAL A 83 20.25 34.01 9.15
C VAL A 83 20.21 35.51 8.87
N GLN A 84 19.72 36.33 9.81
CA GLN A 84 19.72 37.79 9.71
C GLN A 84 21.13 38.38 9.82
N LYS A 85 21.99 37.83 10.70
CA LYS A 85 23.38 38.28 10.90
C LYS A 85 24.33 37.83 9.79
N HIS A 86 24.21 36.59 9.31
CA HIS A 86 25.16 36.02 8.33
C HIS A 86 24.64 35.97 6.89
N GLY A 87 23.37 36.33 6.67
CA GLY A 87 22.71 36.20 5.38
C GLY A 87 22.46 34.74 4.98
N VAL A 88 21.57 34.52 4.01
CA VAL A 88 21.16 33.20 3.51
C VAL A 88 22.28 32.47 2.75
N HIS A 89 23.51 32.99 2.75
CA HIS A 89 24.65 32.47 2.01
C HIS A 89 25.21 31.14 2.54
N ARG A 90 24.78 30.69 3.73
CA ARG A 90 25.12 29.37 4.27
C ARG A 90 23.94 28.39 4.14
N GLY A 91 23.67 27.95 2.91
CA GLY A 91 23.15 26.59 2.67
C GLY A 91 21.63 26.36 2.66
N GLY A 92 20.81 27.33 2.24
CA GLY A 92 19.36 27.12 2.04
C GLY A 92 18.91 27.35 0.59
N LEU A 93 17.77 26.75 0.20
CA LEU A 93 17.12 26.90 -1.13
C LEU A 93 16.94 28.36 -1.57
N TYR A 94 16.94 29.30 -0.61
CA TYR A 94 16.77 30.73 -0.84
C TYR A 94 18.07 31.51 -1.09
N ALA A 95 19.24 30.85 -1.02
CA ALA A 95 20.53 31.47 -1.29
C ALA A 95 20.68 31.97 -2.75
N ASN A 96 19.88 31.42 -3.66
CA ASN A 96 19.90 31.74 -5.09
C ASN A 96 18.87 32.80 -5.51
N PHE A 97 18.01 33.28 -4.60
CA PHE A 97 17.14 34.40 -4.91
C PHE A 97 17.96 35.68 -4.82
N VAL A 98 18.38 36.18 -5.98
CA VAL A 98 18.89 37.54 -6.12
C VAL A 98 17.76 38.48 -5.70
N LYS A 99 18.00 39.31 -4.67
CA LYS A 99 17.09 40.38 -4.29
C LYS A 99 16.92 41.27 -5.52
N GLY A 100 15.77 41.16 -6.18
CA GLY A 100 15.44 41.99 -7.34
C GLY A 100 15.58 43.47 -6.96
N GLN A 101 16.04 44.29 -7.90
CA GLN A 101 16.10 45.74 -7.75
C GLN A 101 14.72 46.23 -7.30
N ARG A 102 14.66 46.91 -6.15
CA ARG A 102 13.40 47.48 -5.67
C ARG A 102 12.98 48.55 -6.66
N ILE A 103 11.74 48.46 -7.16
CA ILE A 103 11.13 49.56 -7.90
C ILE A 103 10.68 50.58 -6.85
N GLU A 104 11.37 51.71 -6.81
CA GLU A 104 11.02 52.86 -5.96
C GLU A 104 9.58 53.26 -6.28
N GLY A 105 8.66 53.10 -5.31
CA GLY A 105 7.28 53.56 -5.44
C GLY A 105 6.17 52.61 -4.96
N SER A 106 6.44 51.34 -4.65
CA SER A 106 5.36 50.40 -4.23
C SER A 106 5.15 50.26 -2.71
N ILE A 107 6.08 50.71 -1.87
CA ILE A 107 5.92 50.77 -0.40
C ILE A 107 6.74 51.98 0.06
N GLY A 108 6.08 53.01 0.62
CA GLY A 108 6.73 54.29 0.95
C GLY A 108 7.84 54.18 1.99
N ASP A 109 8.95 54.88 1.73
CA ASP A 109 10.16 55.00 2.58
C ASP A 109 9.98 55.98 3.75
N ASN A 110 8.92 55.80 4.55
CA ASN A 110 8.76 56.52 5.82
C ASN A 110 8.94 55.57 7.00
N PHE A 111 10.15 55.03 7.15
CA PHE A 111 10.60 54.44 8.42
C PHE A 111 11.99 54.98 8.74
N LEU A 112 12.02 56.19 9.30
CA LEU A 112 13.15 56.65 10.10
C LEU A 112 13.20 55.84 11.40
N PRO A 113 14.40 55.49 11.90
CA PRO A 113 14.55 54.66 13.09
C PRO A 113 14.42 55.52 14.35
N THR A 114 13.28 55.45 15.04
CA THR A 114 13.17 55.87 16.44
C THR A 114 13.18 54.65 17.35
N PRO A 115 14.02 54.63 18.41
CA PRO A 115 13.99 53.57 19.40
C PRO A 115 12.88 53.83 20.44
N ILE A 116 12.47 52.74 21.12
CA ILE A 116 11.64 52.68 22.35
C ILE A 116 10.15 53.08 22.11
N THR A 117 9.07 52.52 22.68
CA THR A 117 8.75 51.76 23.89
C THR A 117 7.32 51.20 23.73
N THR A 118 7.02 50.04 24.35
CA THR A 118 5.71 49.58 24.88
C THR A 118 4.36 49.90 24.23
N ALA A 119 3.58 48.81 24.12
CA ALA A 119 2.13 48.69 24.31
C ALA A 119 1.17 49.04 23.14
N GLY A 120 0.40 48.02 22.77
CA GLY A 120 -1.04 48.17 22.51
C GLY A 120 -1.50 48.32 21.06
N THR A 121 -2.43 47.43 20.69
CA THR A 121 -3.56 47.71 19.79
C THR A 121 -3.32 47.57 18.28
N ASN A 122 -3.78 46.45 17.73
CA ASN A 122 -3.89 46.19 16.29
C ASN A 122 -5.35 45.93 15.89
N THR A 123 -5.91 46.85 15.12
CA THR A 123 -6.80 46.65 13.94
C THR A 123 -6.79 47.97 13.16
N PRO A 124 -6.77 47.99 11.79
CA PRO A 124 -8.00 47.73 10.99
C PRO A 124 -7.70 47.07 9.59
N VAL A 125 -8.58 46.24 8.99
CA VAL A 125 -9.71 46.49 8.03
C VAL A 125 -9.32 46.49 6.51
N THR A 126 -9.86 45.45 5.82
CA THR A 126 -10.44 45.30 4.45
C THR A 126 -9.81 45.84 3.14
N SER A 127 -9.71 44.97 2.12
CA SER A 127 -10.50 44.91 0.84
C SER A 127 -9.81 43.92 -0.15
N GLU A 128 -10.49 42.88 -0.69
CA GLU A 128 -11.12 42.76 -2.05
C GLU A 128 -10.12 42.96 -3.22
N GLU A 129 -10.00 42.22 -4.32
CA GLU A 129 -10.54 41.04 -5.04
C GLU A 129 -9.30 40.44 -5.78
N ASP A 130 -9.21 39.21 -6.31
CA ASP A 130 -9.72 38.87 -7.65
C ASP A 130 -9.34 37.43 -8.08
N LYS A 131 -10.01 36.97 -9.13
CA LYS A 131 -10.18 35.61 -9.65
C LYS A 131 -8.97 35.07 -10.45
N SER A 132 -8.76 33.75 -10.48
CA SER A 132 -9.02 32.93 -11.69
C SER A 132 -8.44 31.50 -11.70
N SER A 133 -9.31 30.63 -12.21
CA SER A 133 -9.21 29.27 -12.76
C SER A 133 -7.91 28.73 -13.39
N ARG A 134 -7.62 27.43 -13.12
CA ARG A 134 -7.34 26.31 -14.09
C ARG A 134 -7.06 25.03 -13.26
N LYS A 135 -7.88 23.97 -13.19
CA LYS A 135 -8.48 23.04 -14.17
C LYS A 135 -7.46 22.28 -15.03
N ARG A 136 -7.06 21.05 -14.60
CA ARG A 136 -6.91 19.82 -15.42
C ARG A 136 -6.53 18.59 -14.57
N ARG A 137 -7.43 17.59 -14.45
CA ARG A 137 -7.42 16.25 -15.11
C ARG A 137 -6.24 15.37 -14.65
N ARG A 138 -6.38 14.46 -13.68
CA ARG A 138 -6.96 13.10 -13.77
C ARG A 138 -6.47 12.31 -15.00
N ILE A 139 -5.53 11.39 -14.79
CA ILE A 139 -5.40 10.07 -15.45
C ILE A 139 -4.78 9.13 -14.38
N SER A 140 -5.47 8.04 -14.10
CA SER A 140 -4.93 6.81 -13.51
C SER A 140 -4.50 5.91 -14.66
N PRO A 141 -3.47 5.07 -14.47
CA PRO A 141 -3.80 3.65 -14.54
C PRO A 141 -3.07 2.77 -13.51
N GLU A 142 -3.81 1.76 -13.09
CA GLU A 142 -3.35 0.46 -12.57
C GLU A 142 -2.34 -0.17 -13.52
N HIS A 143 -1.26 -0.79 -13.00
CA HIS A 143 -0.87 -2.19 -13.27
C HIS A 143 0.53 -2.54 -12.72
N GLU A 144 0.63 -3.79 -12.27
CA GLU A 144 1.81 -4.63 -12.04
C GLU A 144 2.78 -4.30 -10.90
N ALA A 145 2.61 -5.08 -9.84
CA ALA A 145 3.67 -5.52 -8.95
C ALA A 145 4.43 -6.67 -9.61
N GLU A 146 5.76 -6.62 -9.59
CA GLU A 146 6.71 -7.75 -9.67
C GLU A 146 8.12 -7.09 -9.46
N SER A 147 8.93 -7.34 -8.44
CA SER A 147 9.23 -8.58 -7.71
C SER A 147 9.48 -9.73 -8.68
N ASP A 148 10.71 -9.93 -9.15
CA ASP A 148 11.50 -10.93 -8.45
C ASP A 148 12.99 -11.04 -8.84
N SER A 149 13.70 -11.56 -7.84
CA SER A 149 14.77 -12.55 -7.79
C SER A 149 15.70 -12.85 -8.99
N ASP A 150 16.77 -13.59 -8.65
CA ASP A 150 17.61 -14.45 -9.48
C ASP A 150 19.09 -14.06 -9.63
N THR A 151 19.89 -14.54 -8.66
CA THR A 151 20.78 -15.72 -8.81
C THR A 151 20.59 -16.47 -10.15
N SER A 152 21.49 -16.41 -11.13
CA SER A 152 22.87 -16.94 -11.22
C SER A 152 22.93 -18.44 -11.51
N SER A 153 23.13 -18.77 -12.80
CA SER A 153 23.93 -19.89 -13.28
C SER A 153 24.52 -19.55 -14.66
N GLU A 154 25.85 -19.42 -14.71
CA GLU A 154 26.77 -19.79 -15.81
C GLU A 154 26.57 -21.31 -16.09
N GLU A 155 26.80 -21.92 -17.26
CA GLU A 155 27.79 -21.72 -18.34
C GLU A 155 27.40 -22.56 -19.59
N VAL A 156 28.25 -22.49 -20.62
CA VAL A 156 28.34 -23.25 -21.89
C VAL A 156 27.90 -22.47 -23.15
N GLU A 157 28.94 -22.09 -23.90
CA GLU A 157 28.93 -21.54 -25.25
C GLU A 157 28.47 -22.56 -26.29
N GLU A 158 27.76 -22.10 -27.33
CA GLU A 158 28.04 -22.38 -28.75
C GLU A 158 27.07 -21.58 -29.66
N GLU A 159 27.64 -20.92 -30.69
CA GLU A 159 26.97 -20.33 -31.87
C GLU A 159 27.13 -21.28 -33.08
N PRO A 160 26.51 -21.08 -34.28
CA PRO A 160 25.19 -20.55 -34.71
C PRO A 160 24.55 -21.56 -35.76
N PRO A 161 23.66 -21.27 -36.77
CA PRO A 161 23.11 -20.00 -37.26
C PRO A 161 21.61 -19.93 -37.70
N ALA A 162 21.18 -18.67 -37.89
CA ALA A 162 20.27 -18.13 -38.89
C ALA A 162 18.88 -18.80 -39.14
N ARG A 163 17.80 -18.08 -38.84
CA ARG A 163 16.66 -17.90 -39.78
C ARG A 163 15.75 -16.73 -39.42
N MET A 164 15.16 -16.18 -40.48
CA MET A 164 14.67 -14.82 -40.65
C MET A 164 13.21 -14.56 -40.24
N SER A 165 12.87 -13.25 -40.22
CA SER A 165 11.54 -12.62 -40.41
C SER A 165 10.73 -12.37 -39.12
N ARG A 166 10.06 -11.23 -38.88
CA ARG A 166 9.62 -10.11 -39.72
C ARG A 166 9.77 -8.76 -39.00
N LYS A 167 10.28 -7.81 -39.76
CA LYS A 167 10.54 -6.40 -39.45
C LYS A 167 9.26 -5.59 -39.73
N ARG A 168 8.67 -4.94 -38.72
CA ARG A 168 7.78 -3.77 -38.96
C ARG A 168 8.61 -2.51 -38.78
N LYS A 169 8.91 -1.86 -39.92
CA LYS A 169 9.48 -0.51 -40.02
C LYS A 169 8.57 0.48 -39.31
N ARG A 170 9.14 1.30 -38.44
CA ARG A 170 8.63 2.65 -38.16
C ARG A 170 9.85 3.57 -38.21
N ASP A 171 9.94 4.28 -39.32
CA ASP A 171 10.94 5.31 -39.65
C ASP A 171 10.99 6.34 -38.51
N SER A 172 12.11 6.46 -37.78
CA SER A 172 13.29 7.31 -38.05
C SER A 172 12.95 8.80 -38.24
N VAL A 173 13.03 9.54 -37.14
CA VAL A 173 13.41 10.96 -37.14
C VAL A 173 14.76 11.03 -36.41
N ASP A 174 15.77 11.44 -37.16
CA ASP A 174 17.17 11.49 -36.78
C ASP A 174 17.43 12.57 -35.73
N GLY A 175 17.98 12.14 -34.60
CA GLY A 175 18.62 12.99 -33.61
C GLY A 175 19.88 12.27 -33.12
N PRO A 176 21.08 12.85 -33.24
CA PRO A 176 22.34 12.20 -32.87
C PRO A 176 22.49 12.25 -31.35
N GLY A 177 21.71 11.42 -30.66
CA GLY A 177 21.81 11.19 -29.22
C GLY A 177 22.05 9.71 -28.99
N HIS A 178 23.24 9.38 -28.51
CA HIS A 178 23.72 8.04 -28.14
C HIS A 178 22.63 7.21 -27.44
N LYS A 179 21.85 6.44 -28.21
CA LYS A 179 20.97 5.40 -27.66
C LYS A 179 21.87 4.22 -27.33
N GLU A 180 22.43 4.20 -26.13
CA GLU A 180 23.02 2.97 -25.57
C GLU A 180 22.04 1.83 -25.85
N ARG A 181 22.52 0.79 -26.55
CA ARG A 181 21.65 -0.29 -27.03
C ARG A 181 20.98 -0.93 -25.80
N PRO A 182 19.67 -1.25 -25.82
CA PRO A 182 18.98 -1.87 -24.69
C PRO A 182 19.65 -3.14 -24.13
N LYS A 183 20.50 -3.80 -24.92
CA LYS A 183 21.34 -4.93 -24.50
C LYS A 183 22.42 -4.53 -23.49
N GLU A 184 23.02 -3.34 -23.63
CA GLU A 184 24.09 -2.84 -22.76
C GLU A 184 23.55 -2.45 -21.37
N VAL A 185 22.38 -1.81 -21.31
CA VAL A 185 21.70 -1.50 -20.05
C VAL A 185 21.34 -2.79 -19.28
N ARG A 186 20.95 -3.86 -19.98
CA ARG A 186 20.68 -5.17 -19.36
C ARG A 186 21.97 -5.83 -18.84
N ALA A 187 23.06 -5.76 -19.59
CA ALA A 187 24.35 -6.29 -19.15
C ALA A 187 24.85 -5.57 -17.89
N ARG A 188 24.79 -4.23 -17.85
CA ARG A 188 25.16 -3.44 -16.66
C ARG A 188 24.31 -3.78 -15.42
N ARG A 189 23.00 -3.98 -15.58
CA ARG A 189 22.12 -4.42 -14.48
C ARG A 189 22.47 -5.82 -13.95
N LYS A 190 22.87 -6.75 -14.83
CA LYS A 190 23.32 -8.09 -14.41
C LYS A 190 24.62 -8.01 -13.61
N ILE A 191 25.57 -7.18 -14.04
CA ILE A 191 26.85 -6.96 -13.34
C ILE A 191 26.59 -6.31 -11.96
N GLU A 192 25.79 -5.25 -11.90
CA GLU A 192 25.44 -4.57 -10.64
C GLU A 192 24.72 -5.51 -9.65
N LYS A 193 23.84 -6.40 -10.16
CA LYS A 193 23.17 -7.42 -9.33
C LYS A 193 24.15 -8.47 -8.81
N LYS A 194 25.11 -8.93 -9.64
CA LYS A 194 26.19 -9.85 -9.23
C LYS A 194 27.09 -9.18 -8.18
N GLU A 195 27.44 -7.91 -8.35
CA GLU A 195 28.27 -7.13 -7.42
C GLU A 195 27.58 -6.93 -6.07
N LYS A 196 26.31 -6.50 -6.06
CA LYS A 196 25.51 -6.39 -4.82
C LYS A 196 25.36 -7.72 -4.09
N LEU A 197 25.27 -8.83 -4.83
CA LEU A 197 25.22 -10.16 -4.24
C LEU A 197 26.58 -10.54 -3.61
N ARG A 198 27.69 -10.16 -4.25
CA ARG A 198 29.04 -10.36 -3.73
C ARG A 198 29.29 -9.53 -2.47
N GLU A 199 28.97 -8.23 -2.50
CA GLU A 199 29.08 -7.35 -1.32
C GLU A 199 28.24 -7.86 -0.15
N LYS A 200 27.03 -8.38 -0.44
CA LYS A 200 26.19 -9.01 0.59
C LYS A 200 26.84 -10.27 1.15
N ARG A 201 27.48 -11.09 0.33
CA ARG A 201 28.21 -12.29 0.78
C ARG A 201 29.44 -11.94 1.61
N GLU A 202 30.19 -10.90 1.23
CA GLU A 202 31.35 -10.39 1.98
C GLU A 202 30.90 -9.87 3.35
N ARG A 203 29.88 -9.01 3.41
CA ARG A 203 29.30 -8.55 4.69
C ARG A 203 28.70 -9.66 5.55
N GLU A 204 28.16 -10.71 4.93
CA GLU A 204 27.70 -11.90 5.66
C GLU A 204 28.88 -12.75 6.16
N GLY A 205 29.99 -12.79 5.43
CA GLY A 205 31.26 -13.40 5.83
C GLY A 205 31.88 -12.71 7.03
N ASP A 206 32.07 -11.39 6.98
CA ASP A 206 32.64 -10.59 8.07
C ASP A 206 31.80 -10.71 9.35
N LYS A 207 30.48 -10.78 9.20
CA LYS A 207 29.57 -11.02 10.33
C LYS A 207 29.73 -12.40 10.92
N LEU A 208 30.01 -13.43 10.11
CA LEU A 208 30.22 -14.78 10.60
C LEU A 208 31.54 -14.92 11.35
N GLU A 209 32.59 -14.18 10.95
CA GLU A 209 33.89 -14.16 11.64
C GLU A 209 33.83 -13.51 13.02
N GLN A 210 32.90 -12.56 13.23
CA GLN A 210 32.71 -11.88 14.52
C GLN A 210 31.78 -12.62 15.49
N LEU A 211 31.15 -13.72 15.07
CA LEU A 211 30.24 -14.48 15.94
C LEU A 211 31.00 -15.36 16.91
N ASN A 212 30.40 -15.59 18.08
CA ASN A 212 30.94 -16.56 19.02
C ASN A 212 31.01 -17.95 18.38
N PRO A 213 32.03 -18.79 18.67
CA PRO A 213 32.15 -20.13 18.08
C PRO A 213 30.89 -20.99 18.20
N ARG A 214 30.15 -20.83 19.31
CA ARG A 214 28.87 -21.48 19.56
C ARG A 214 27.78 -21.06 18.56
N GLU A 215 27.69 -19.77 18.24
CA GLU A 215 26.73 -19.24 17.27
C GLU A 215 27.09 -19.67 15.85
N PHE A 216 28.39 -19.69 15.54
CA PHE A 216 28.87 -20.20 14.26
C PHE A 216 28.49 -21.67 14.06
N LYS A 217 28.72 -22.54 15.06
CA LYS A 217 28.31 -23.95 15.03
C LYS A 217 26.79 -24.07 14.85
N ALA A 218 26.00 -23.30 15.59
CA ALA A 218 24.53 -23.30 15.44
C ALA A 218 24.05 -22.83 14.04
N ILE A 219 24.77 -21.91 13.40
CA ILE A 219 24.48 -21.50 12.02
C ILE A 219 24.80 -22.63 11.03
N GLN A 220 25.90 -23.35 11.22
CA GLN A 220 26.22 -24.51 10.37
C GLN A 220 25.16 -25.60 10.49
N VAL A 221 24.80 -25.98 11.73
CA VAL A 221 23.72 -26.93 12.03
C VAL A 221 22.42 -26.49 11.35
N ARG A 222 22.07 -25.21 11.42
CA ARG A 222 20.87 -24.72 10.75
C ARG A 222 20.94 -24.81 9.22
N LYS A 223 22.11 -24.53 8.62
CA LYS A 223 22.31 -24.63 7.17
C LYS A 223 22.21 -26.09 6.70
N THR A 224 22.74 -27.04 7.46
CA THR A 224 22.63 -28.47 7.13
C THR A 224 21.17 -28.94 7.21
N ILE A 225 20.44 -28.57 8.27
CA ILE A 225 18.99 -28.84 8.38
C ILE A 225 18.22 -28.25 7.20
N ASP A 226 18.44 -26.97 6.88
CA ASP A 226 17.72 -26.29 5.80
C ASP A 226 18.06 -26.92 4.42
N ARG A 227 19.30 -27.43 4.23
CA ARG A 227 19.71 -28.18 3.03
C ARG A 227 18.95 -29.50 2.91
N GLN A 228 18.96 -30.33 3.96
CA GLN A 228 18.27 -31.62 3.97
C GLN A 228 16.75 -31.44 3.75
N ILE A 229 16.12 -30.46 4.41
CA ILE A 229 14.70 -30.13 4.16
C ILE A 229 14.46 -29.78 2.68
N SER A 230 15.39 -29.04 2.06
CA SER A 230 15.26 -28.66 0.64
C SER A 230 15.36 -29.87 -0.29
N GLU A 231 16.24 -30.82 0.02
CA GLU A 231 16.39 -32.10 -0.69
C GLU A 231 15.12 -32.94 -0.57
N TYR A 232 14.53 -33.05 0.64
CA TYR A 232 13.24 -33.75 0.84
C TYR A 232 12.09 -33.11 0.05
N VAL A 233 12.00 -31.77 0.02
CA VAL A 233 10.97 -31.07 -0.76
C VAL A 233 11.17 -31.27 -2.26
N ALA A 234 12.41 -31.29 -2.73
CA ALA A 234 12.73 -31.57 -4.13
C ALA A 234 12.33 -33.01 -4.49
N ALA A 235 12.70 -33.99 -3.66
CA ALA A 235 12.32 -35.40 -3.83
C ALA A 235 10.79 -35.61 -3.83
N ALA A 236 10.06 -34.98 -2.91
CA ALA A 236 8.59 -35.01 -2.89
C ALA A 236 7.97 -34.42 -4.16
N THR A 237 8.58 -33.37 -4.71
CA THR A 237 8.12 -32.73 -5.95
C THR A 237 8.37 -33.65 -7.14
N SER A 238 9.57 -34.24 -7.25
CA SER A 238 9.93 -35.18 -8.31
C SER A 238 9.08 -36.45 -8.29
N ARG A 239 8.65 -36.91 -7.11
CA ARG A 239 7.75 -38.06 -6.92
C ARG A 239 6.25 -37.74 -7.12
N GLY A 240 5.90 -36.48 -7.40
CA GLY A 240 4.50 -36.08 -7.60
C GLY A 240 3.64 -36.05 -6.31
N LEU A 241 4.27 -36.10 -5.12
CA LEU A 241 3.57 -36.04 -3.83
C LEU A 241 3.07 -34.63 -3.50
N LEU A 242 3.71 -33.61 -4.08
CA LEU A 242 3.21 -32.24 -4.07
C LEU A 242 2.46 -31.97 -5.38
N PRO A 243 1.30 -31.29 -5.34
CA PRO A 243 0.53 -31.03 -6.55
C PRO A 243 1.36 -30.22 -7.54
N ALA A 244 1.46 -30.76 -8.76
CA ALA A 244 2.19 -30.12 -9.85
C ALA A 244 1.66 -28.70 -10.06
N ARG A 245 2.56 -27.80 -10.47
CA ARG A 245 2.17 -26.44 -10.84
C ARG A 245 1.12 -26.56 -11.95
N PRO A 246 -0.04 -25.90 -11.83
CA PRO A 246 -1.04 -25.94 -12.89
C PRO A 246 -0.41 -25.47 -14.21
N THR A 247 -0.67 -26.21 -15.28
CA THR A 247 -0.06 -26.03 -16.61
C THR A 247 -0.35 -24.67 -17.24
N ASN A 248 -1.34 -23.94 -16.71
CA ASN A 248 -1.73 -22.60 -17.17
C ASN A 248 -0.92 -21.45 -16.53
N ASP A 249 0.14 -21.75 -15.78
CA ASP A 249 1.03 -20.70 -15.26
C ASP A 249 1.85 -20.11 -16.43
N PRO A 250 1.76 -18.80 -16.72
CA PRO A 250 2.44 -18.17 -17.86
C PRO A 250 3.97 -18.25 -17.78
N TYR A 251 4.51 -18.62 -16.62
CA TYR A 251 5.92 -18.95 -16.42
C TYR A 251 6.07 -20.45 -16.16
N PRO A 252 6.04 -21.30 -17.19
CA PRO A 252 6.40 -22.69 -17.04
C PRO A 252 7.84 -22.75 -16.55
N ASP A 253 8.04 -23.48 -15.45
CA ASP A 253 9.38 -23.77 -14.94
C ASP A 253 10.07 -24.63 -16.01
N GLN A 254 11.08 -24.08 -16.69
CA GLN A 254 11.65 -24.70 -17.90
C GLN A 254 12.37 -26.03 -17.63
N GLY A 255 12.40 -26.52 -16.38
CA GLY A 255 13.02 -27.78 -15.99
C GLY A 255 12.09 -28.99 -15.85
N ALA A 256 10.76 -28.88 -16.02
CA ALA A 256 9.83 -29.95 -15.65
C ALA A 256 8.78 -30.31 -16.73
N THR A 257 9.16 -30.39 -18.00
CA THR A 257 8.26 -30.90 -19.06
C THR A 257 8.23 -32.43 -19.10
N GLY A 258 7.46 -33.02 -18.18
CA GLY A 258 6.33 -33.93 -18.44
C GLY A 258 6.44 -35.21 -19.28
N ALA A 259 7.56 -35.59 -19.92
CA ALA A 259 7.61 -36.82 -20.73
C ALA A 259 8.61 -37.89 -20.24
N ASN A 260 9.61 -37.51 -19.43
CA ASN A 260 10.67 -38.40 -18.96
C ASN A 260 10.74 -38.55 -17.44
N ALA A 261 9.61 -38.41 -16.74
CA ALA A 261 9.54 -38.87 -15.35
C ALA A 261 9.53 -40.41 -15.36
N LEU A 262 10.70 -41.01 -15.63
CA LEU A 262 10.92 -42.43 -15.44
C LEU A 262 10.51 -42.76 -14.00
N PRO A 263 9.70 -43.81 -13.77
CA PRO A 263 9.43 -44.28 -12.42
C PRO A 263 10.78 -44.63 -11.81
N LEU A 264 11.27 -43.81 -10.87
CA LEU A 264 12.46 -44.13 -10.10
C LEU A 264 12.11 -45.34 -9.22
N THR A 265 12.41 -46.55 -9.72
CA THR A 265 12.26 -47.83 -9.01
C THR A 265 13.43 -48.10 -8.05
N GLY A 266 14.12 -47.06 -7.57
CA GLY A 266 15.15 -47.17 -6.54
C GLY A 266 14.51 -47.38 -5.18
N THR A 267 14.54 -48.61 -4.67
CA THR A 267 13.77 -49.09 -3.52
C THR A 267 14.37 -48.77 -2.14
N SER A 268 15.52 -48.09 -2.03
CA SER A 268 16.16 -47.86 -0.72
C SER A 268 15.63 -46.65 0.07
N ASP A 269 15.11 -45.61 -0.60
CA ASP A 269 14.80 -44.31 0.04
C ASP A 269 13.29 -44.01 0.10
N LEU A 270 12.47 -45.04 -0.02
CA LEU A 270 11.00 -44.96 0.03
C LEU A 270 10.43 -44.90 1.46
N PRO A 271 10.85 -45.73 2.42
CA PRO A 271 10.16 -45.82 3.71
C PRO A 271 10.30 -44.54 4.55
N GLU A 272 11.45 -43.85 4.49
CA GLU A 272 11.66 -42.62 5.25
C GLU A 272 10.76 -41.47 4.78
N MET A 273 10.56 -41.34 3.47
CA MET A 273 9.70 -40.28 2.93
C MET A 273 8.23 -40.52 3.25
N GLU A 274 7.77 -41.77 3.20
CA GLU A 274 6.40 -42.10 3.58
C GLU A 274 6.16 -41.81 5.07
N GLN A 275 7.10 -42.14 5.96
CA GLN A 275 7.02 -41.79 7.38
C GLN A 275 6.96 -40.27 7.62
N ILE A 276 7.72 -39.47 6.87
CA ILE A 276 7.65 -37.99 6.96
C ILE A 276 6.27 -37.47 6.55
N PHE A 277 5.65 -38.05 5.52
CA PHE A 277 4.32 -37.66 5.08
C PHE A 277 3.23 -38.11 6.06
N GLU A 278 3.35 -39.30 6.62
CA GLU A 278 2.45 -39.82 7.66
C GLU A 278 2.51 -38.96 8.92
N THR A 279 3.71 -38.65 9.42
CA THR A 279 3.91 -37.77 10.58
C THR A 279 3.41 -36.35 10.34
N ALA A 280 3.45 -35.87 9.10
CA ALA A 280 2.86 -34.58 8.73
C ALA A 280 1.33 -34.59 8.73
N GLY A 281 0.68 -35.76 8.82
CA GLY A 281 -0.73 -35.92 8.53
C GLY A 281 -1.09 -35.59 7.07
N LEU A 282 -0.08 -35.49 6.19
CA LEU A 282 -0.25 -35.33 4.76
C LEU A 282 -0.52 -36.71 4.17
N LEU A 283 -1.71 -37.24 4.44
CA LEU A 283 -2.22 -38.43 3.74
C LEU A 283 -1.95 -38.25 2.25
N THR A 284 -1.41 -39.29 1.61
CA THR A 284 -1.11 -39.35 0.18
C THR A 284 -2.19 -38.59 -0.59
N PRO A 285 -1.81 -37.67 -1.50
CA PRO A 285 -2.71 -36.66 -2.00
C PRO A 285 -3.98 -37.32 -2.53
N LYS A 286 -5.05 -37.29 -1.73
CA LYS A 286 -6.38 -37.70 -2.17
C LYS A 286 -6.59 -36.91 -3.45
N THR A 287 -6.79 -37.64 -4.54
CA THR A 287 -6.91 -37.08 -5.90
C THR A 287 -7.66 -35.75 -5.80
N PRO A 288 -7.06 -34.65 -6.32
CA PRO A 288 -7.58 -33.31 -6.07
C PRO A 288 -9.07 -33.33 -6.38
N LYS A 289 -9.90 -33.02 -5.36
CA LYS A 289 -11.35 -33.03 -5.50
C LYS A 289 -11.67 -32.27 -6.78
N THR A 290 -12.28 -32.94 -7.75
CA THR A 290 -12.48 -32.49 -9.14
C THR A 290 -13.33 -31.22 -9.29
N GLY A 291 -13.68 -30.57 -8.18
CA GLY A 291 -14.27 -29.24 -8.15
C GLY A 291 -13.31 -28.20 -8.73
N LYS A 292 -13.86 -27.31 -9.55
CA LYS A 292 -13.16 -26.16 -10.15
C LYS A 292 -12.74 -25.16 -9.07
N GLN A 293 -11.71 -25.48 -8.28
CA GLN A 293 -11.09 -24.52 -7.38
C GLN A 293 -10.44 -23.40 -8.20
N SER A 294 -10.55 -22.16 -7.71
CA SER A 294 -9.83 -21.03 -8.29
C SER A 294 -8.31 -21.28 -8.26
N TYR A 295 -7.58 -20.81 -9.27
CA TYR A 295 -6.11 -20.87 -9.32
C TYR A 295 -5.45 -20.36 -8.01
N LYS A 296 -6.02 -19.30 -7.40
CA LYS A 296 -5.53 -18.78 -6.12
C LYS A 296 -5.69 -19.76 -4.96
N ALA A 297 -6.80 -20.50 -4.92
CA ALA A 297 -7.04 -21.53 -3.91
C ALA A 297 -6.07 -22.69 -4.08
N GLN A 298 -5.89 -23.19 -5.32
CA GLN A 298 -4.93 -24.25 -5.63
C GLN A 298 -3.49 -23.84 -5.28
N LYS A 299 -3.10 -22.60 -5.59
CA LYS A 299 -1.78 -22.05 -5.20
C LYS A 299 -1.61 -22.02 -3.68
N TYR A 300 -2.65 -21.59 -2.95
CA TYR A 300 -2.61 -21.53 -1.49
C TYR A 300 -2.52 -22.93 -0.87
N ASP A 301 -3.31 -23.88 -1.35
CA ASP A 301 -3.31 -25.26 -0.88
C ASP A 301 -1.94 -25.92 -1.13
N ARG A 302 -1.34 -25.71 -2.32
CA ARG A 302 0.03 -26.17 -2.61
C ARG A 302 1.08 -25.52 -1.72
N GLU A 303 1.00 -24.21 -1.49
CA GLU A 303 1.93 -23.55 -0.58
C GLU A 303 1.76 -24.03 0.86
N ARG A 304 0.53 -24.33 1.27
CA ARG A 304 0.21 -24.89 2.58
C ARG A 304 0.80 -26.28 2.73
N THR A 305 0.55 -27.20 1.80
CA THR A 305 1.13 -28.56 1.84
C THR A 305 2.65 -28.53 1.81
N LYS A 306 3.25 -27.63 1.00
CA LYS A 306 4.71 -27.42 1.01
C LYS A 306 5.23 -26.93 2.37
N ARG A 307 4.49 -26.08 3.09
CA ARG A 307 4.88 -25.61 4.44
C ARG A 307 4.72 -26.72 5.49
N GLU A 308 3.65 -27.51 5.41
CA GLU A 308 3.42 -28.66 6.29
C GLU A 308 4.50 -29.72 6.08
N LEU A 309 4.83 -30.06 4.83
CA LEU A 309 5.93 -30.96 4.50
C LEU A 309 7.28 -30.45 5.04
N LYS A 310 7.58 -29.16 4.86
CA LYS A 310 8.80 -28.56 5.42
C LYS A 310 8.86 -28.64 6.94
N ARG A 311 7.72 -28.55 7.64
CA ARG A 311 7.67 -28.71 9.11
C ARG A 311 7.93 -30.14 9.52
N ALA A 312 7.31 -31.11 8.85
CA ALA A 312 7.49 -32.52 9.13
C ALA A 312 8.92 -32.99 8.80
N ALA A 313 9.44 -32.62 7.63
CA ALA A 313 10.82 -32.89 7.25
C ALA A 313 11.82 -32.26 8.25
N ARG A 314 11.55 -31.04 8.74
CA ARG A 314 12.36 -30.43 9.79
C ARG A 314 12.31 -31.25 11.09
N ALA A 315 11.14 -31.67 11.53
CA ALA A 315 10.98 -32.47 12.74
C ALA A 315 11.72 -33.81 12.64
N TYR A 316 11.61 -34.49 11.49
CA TYR A 316 12.32 -35.72 11.20
C TYR A 316 13.84 -35.52 11.19
N VAL A 317 14.34 -34.53 10.45
CA VAL A 317 15.76 -34.20 10.45
C VAL A 317 16.27 -33.89 11.86
N MET A 318 15.51 -33.11 12.64
CA MET A 318 15.87 -32.80 14.03
C MET A 318 15.89 -34.04 14.94
N SER A 319 15.04 -35.04 14.70
CA SER A 319 15.08 -36.30 15.48
C SER A 319 16.28 -37.20 15.15
N GLN A 320 16.89 -37.04 13.97
CA GLN A 320 18.07 -37.80 13.56
C GLN A 320 19.39 -37.12 13.95
N MET A 321 19.36 -35.88 14.43
CA MET A 321 20.58 -35.14 14.78
C MET A 321 21.13 -35.53 16.16
N PRO A 322 22.45 -35.40 16.38
CA PRO A 322 23.04 -35.52 17.70
C PRO A 322 22.38 -34.56 18.71
N PRO A 323 22.22 -34.95 19.98
CA PRO A 323 21.53 -34.14 20.99
C PRO A 323 22.21 -32.78 21.21
N GLU A 324 23.54 -32.71 21.09
CA GLU A 324 24.30 -31.44 21.20
C GLU A 324 23.87 -30.40 20.14
N ASP A 325 23.68 -30.83 18.90
CA ASP A 325 23.30 -29.94 17.80
C ASP A 325 21.82 -29.51 17.92
N LEU A 326 20.98 -30.40 18.45
CA LEU A 326 19.59 -30.11 18.77
C LEU A 326 19.47 -29.04 19.88
N GLU A 327 20.27 -29.15 20.94
CA GLU A 327 20.32 -28.14 22.00
C GLU A 327 20.80 -26.78 21.48
N LEU A 328 21.79 -26.77 20.58
CA LEU A 328 22.27 -25.53 19.94
C LEU A 328 21.19 -24.87 19.07
N GLU A 329 20.47 -25.65 18.25
CA GLU A 329 19.41 -25.14 17.38
C GLU A 329 18.24 -24.56 18.19
N THR A 330 17.82 -25.28 19.23
CA THR A 330 16.71 -24.87 20.10
C THR A 330 17.05 -23.65 20.95
N ALA A 331 18.27 -23.56 21.49
CA ALA A 331 18.74 -22.40 22.24
C ALA A 331 18.75 -21.13 21.38
N VAL A 332 19.34 -21.19 20.18
CA VAL A 332 19.39 -20.05 19.24
C VAL A 332 17.99 -19.68 18.74
N ALA A 333 17.11 -20.66 18.52
CA ALA A 333 15.73 -20.40 18.16
C ALA A 333 14.96 -19.67 19.28
N LYS A 334 15.16 -20.07 20.54
CA LYS A 334 14.56 -19.43 21.73
C LYS A 334 15.04 -17.98 21.87
N GLU A 335 16.34 -17.74 21.74
CA GLU A 335 16.92 -16.41 21.80
C GLU A 335 16.40 -15.49 20.68
N LYS A 336 16.34 -15.98 19.43
CA LYS A 336 15.76 -15.22 18.31
C LYS A 336 14.28 -14.91 18.52
N ARG A 337 13.50 -15.83 19.12
CA ARG A 337 12.09 -15.58 19.46
C ARG A 337 11.97 -14.53 20.57
N ALA A 338 12.81 -14.60 21.60
CA ALA A 338 12.87 -13.61 22.67
C ALA A 338 13.23 -12.22 22.13
N GLY A 339 14.26 -12.10 21.28
CA GLY A 339 14.65 -10.84 20.66
C GLY A 339 13.58 -10.25 19.73
N LYS A 340 12.86 -11.09 18.96
CA LYS A 340 11.72 -10.63 18.15
C LYS A 340 10.55 -10.16 19.01
N LYS A 341 10.24 -10.87 20.10
CA LYS A 341 9.21 -10.49 21.05
C LYS A 341 9.56 -9.14 21.71
N ALA A 342 10.79 -9.00 22.21
CA ALA A 342 11.28 -7.74 22.79
C ALA A 342 11.16 -6.56 21.82
N LYS A 343 11.57 -6.70 20.55
CA LYS A 343 11.41 -5.66 19.52
C LYS A 343 9.95 -5.31 19.21
N HIS A 344 9.07 -6.32 19.23
CA HIS A 344 7.64 -6.10 19.03
C HIS A 344 7.02 -5.35 20.22
N ASP A 345 7.39 -5.73 21.44
CA ASP A 345 6.92 -5.10 22.67
C ASP A 345 7.45 -3.67 22.78
N GLU A 346 8.71 -3.41 22.41
CA GLU A 346 9.29 -2.07 22.27
C GLU A 346 8.53 -1.21 21.25
N ARG A 347 8.23 -1.76 20.06
CA ARG A 347 7.44 -1.05 19.05
C ARG A 347 6.04 -0.73 19.55
N ASN A 348 5.40 -1.64 20.28
CA ASN A 348 4.08 -1.42 20.85
C ASN A 348 4.11 -0.37 21.97
N ALA A 349 5.15 -0.38 22.81
CA ALA A 349 5.37 0.64 23.82
C ALA A 349 5.57 2.03 23.18
N ALA A 350 6.36 2.13 22.11
CA ALA A 350 6.55 3.38 21.37
C ALA A 350 5.25 3.89 20.73
N VAL A 351 4.44 2.99 20.15
CA VAL A 351 3.11 3.34 19.61
C VAL A 351 2.17 3.81 20.72
N ALA A 352 2.21 3.18 21.89
CA ALA A 352 1.41 3.58 23.05
C ALA A 352 1.82 4.95 23.59
N GLN A 353 3.13 5.23 23.69
CA GLN A 353 3.67 6.54 24.08
C GLN A 353 3.25 7.63 23.09
N ALA A 354 3.43 7.41 21.79
CA ALA A 354 3.01 8.36 20.76
C ALA A 354 1.49 8.62 20.80
N ALA A 355 0.68 7.60 21.10
CA ALA A 355 -0.76 7.76 21.28
C ALA A 355 -1.10 8.56 22.55
N ALA A 356 -0.36 8.38 23.64
CA ALA A 356 -0.52 9.14 24.88
C ALA A 356 -0.14 10.62 24.69
N GLU A 357 0.98 10.90 24.01
CA GLU A 357 1.40 12.26 23.66
C GLU A 357 0.35 12.96 22.78
N GLN A 358 -0.18 12.28 21.76
CA GLN A 358 -1.23 12.84 20.92
C GLN A 358 -2.52 13.14 21.70
N LYS A 359 -2.84 12.34 22.73
CA LYS A 359 -3.98 12.61 23.63
C LYS A 359 -3.69 13.84 24.50
N ALA A 360 -2.52 13.92 25.12
CA ALA A 360 -2.10 15.07 25.93
C ALA A 360 -2.11 16.37 25.11
N VAL A 361 -1.59 16.36 23.88
CA VAL A 361 -1.63 17.53 22.98
C VAL A 361 -3.07 17.94 22.63
N LYS A 362 -3.96 16.97 22.37
CA LYS A 362 -5.39 17.25 22.11
C LYS A 362 -6.09 17.83 23.34
N GLU A 363 -5.75 17.34 24.52
CA GLU A 363 -6.30 17.81 25.80
C GLU A 363 -5.81 19.22 26.13
N ALA A 364 -4.50 19.48 26.04
CA ALA A 364 -3.93 20.81 26.18
C ALA A 364 -4.56 21.82 25.20
N ARG A 365 -4.81 21.40 23.96
CA ARG A 365 -5.52 22.23 22.97
C ARG A 365 -6.99 22.50 23.35
N ARG A 366 -7.67 21.55 24.02
CA ARG A 366 -9.04 21.74 24.54
C ARG A 366 -9.04 22.70 25.72
N ALA A 367 -8.07 22.55 26.64
CA ALA A 367 -7.90 23.44 27.79
C ALA A 367 -7.65 24.89 27.34
N ARG A 368 -6.68 25.13 26.44
CA ARG A 368 -6.43 26.47 25.86
C ARG A 368 -7.66 27.06 25.15
N LYS A 369 -8.47 26.23 24.49
CA LYS A 369 -9.73 26.69 23.88
C LYS A 369 -10.77 27.07 24.93
N HIS A 370 -10.81 26.37 26.06
CA HIS A 370 -11.72 26.68 27.16
C HIS A 370 -11.30 27.98 27.84
N GLU A 371 -10.02 28.11 28.19
CA GLU A 371 -9.44 29.32 28.74
C GLU A 371 -9.70 30.55 27.85
N LYS A 372 -9.42 30.44 26.54
CA LYS A 372 -9.72 31.52 25.58
C LYS A 372 -11.21 31.87 25.50
N LYS A 373 -12.11 30.90 25.73
CA LYS A 373 -13.56 31.17 25.79
C LYS A 373 -13.93 31.92 27.07
N GLU A 374 -13.35 31.54 28.21
CA GLU A 374 -13.57 32.25 29.47
C GLU A 374 -13.01 33.68 29.42
N GLN A 375 -11.79 33.86 28.91
CA GLN A 375 -11.22 35.20 28.68
C GLN A 375 -12.14 36.06 27.80
N ARG A 376 -12.66 35.51 26.70
CA ARG A 376 -13.63 36.22 25.84
C ARG A 376 -14.96 36.52 26.54
N LYS A 377 -15.44 35.66 27.43
CA LYS A 377 -16.66 35.94 28.20
C LYS A 377 -16.44 37.11 29.14
N ILE A 378 -15.29 37.16 29.82
CA ILE A 378 -14.91 38.26 30.71
C ILE A 378 -14.77 39.56 29.90
N GLU A 379 -14.09 39.51 28.75
CA GLU A 379 -13.97 40.65 27.83
C GLU A 379 -15.35 41.17 27.41
N ILE A 380 -16.26 40.30 26.95
CA ILE A 380 -17.63 40.69 26.56
C ILE A 380 -18.44 41.24 27.74
N ALA A 381 -18.23 40.73 28.96
CA ALA A 381 -18.91 41.22 30.16
C ALA A 381 -18.47 42.65 30.54
N ASN A 382 -17.24 43.03 30.18
CA ASN A 382 -16.67 44.34 30.45
C ASN A 382 -16.91 45.37 29.33
N MET A 383 -17.45 44.96 28.17
CA MET A 383 -17.74 45.86 27.05
C MET A 383 -18.93 46.78 27.33
N GLY A 384 -18.87 48.02 26.85
CA GLY A 384 -19.99 48.97 26.90
C GLY A 384 -21.19 48.50 26.05
N PRO A 385 -22.40 49.06 26.27
CA PRO A 385 -23.60 48.64 25.55
C PRO A 385 -23.51 48.87 24.02
N GLU A 386 -22.89 49.97 23.59
CA GLU A 386 -22.68 50.25 22.15
C GLU A 386 -21.71 49.25 21.50
N GLU A 387 -20.57 48.99 22.15
CA GLU A 387 -19.58 48.02 21.66
C GLU A 387 -20.15 46.60 21.61
N LYS A 388 -21.02 46.24 22.57
CA LYS A 388 -21.70 44.96 22.61
C LYS A 388 -22.68 44.80 21.44
N ALA A 389 -23.44 45.85 21.11
CA ALA A 389 -24.32 45.84 19.94
C ALA A 389 -23.52 45.67 18.64
N GLU A 390 -22.38 46.34 18.51
CA GLU A 390 -21.49 46.18 17.35
C GLU A 390 -20.89 44.76 17.28
N TYR A 391 -20.47 44.20 18.41
CA TYR A 391 -19.98 42.81 18.49
C TYR A 391 -21.03 41.80 18.02
N ASP A 392 -22.28 41.95 18.46
CA ASP A 392 -23.37 41.05 18.06
C ASP A 392 -23.73 41.20 16.58
N ALA A 393 -23.71 42.43 16.03
CA ALA A 393 -23.88 42.67 14.60
C ALA A 393 -22.77 41.99 13.77
N ARG A 394 -21.49 42.17 14.15
CA ARG A 394 -20.35 41.49 13.50
C ARG A 394 -20.47 39.97 13.58
N LYS A 395 -20.93 39.43 14.71
CA LYS A 395 -21.16 37.99 14.91
C LYS A 395 -22.31 37.46 14.06
N ALA A 396 -23.37 38.23 13.85
CA ALA A 396 -24.48 37.86 12.96
C ALA A 396 -24.01 37.76 11.50
N VAL A 397 -23.24 38.74 11.01
CA VAL A 397 -22.64 38.72 9.67
C VAL A 397 -21.69 37.51 9.51
N ALA A 398 -20.88 37.22 10.54
CA ALA A 398 -19.99 36.05 10.52
C ALA A 398 -20.77 34.72 10.46
N ARG A 399 -21.88 34.59 11.19
CA ARG A 399 -22.77 33.41 11.13
C ARG A 399 -23.41 33.24 9.74
N GLN A 400 -23.85 34.32 9.11
CA GLN A 400 -24.37 34.30 7.74
C GLN A 400 -23.30 33.78 6.77
N LYS A 401 -22.10 34.37 6.77
CA LYS A 401 -20.98 33.91 5.91
C LYS A 401 -20.59 32.45 6.18
N GLU A 402 -20.63 31.99 7.43
CA GLU A 402 -20.36 30.59 7.76
C GLU A 402 -21.46 29.65 7.24
N SER A 403 -22.73 30.05 7.35
CA SER A 403 -23.86 29.28 6.81
C SER A 403 -23.79 29.14 5.28
N GLU A 404 -23.41 30.19 4.56
CA GLU A 404 -23.17 30.16 3.11
C GLU A 404 -22.01 29.23 2.74
N ARG A 405 -20.89 29.29 3.49
CA ARG A 405 -19.76 28.37 3.32
C ARG A 405 -20.14 26.92 3.59
N ASN A 406 -21.00 26.66 4.55
CA ASN A 406 -21.50 25.32 4.83
C ASN A 406 -22.47 24.85 3.74
N ALA A 407 -23.40 25.70 3.29
CA ALA A 407 -24.28 25.43 2.16
C ALA A 407 -23.50 25.09 0.87
N THR A 408 -22.43 25.84 0.57
CA THR A 408 -21.56 25.55 -0.58
C THR A 408 -20.78 24.24 -0.43
N ARG A 409 -20.32 23.90 0.78
CA ARG A 409 -19.67 22.61 1.07
C ARG A 409 -20.63 21.44 0.93
N ASP A 410 -21.86 21.60 1.42
CA ASP A 410 -22.88 20.55 1.35
C ASP A 410 -23.39 20.39 -0.09
N ALA A 411 -23.56 21.47 -0.84
CA ALA A 411 -23.81 21.41 -2.29
C ALA A 411 -22.67 20.68 -3.04
N ARG A 412 -21.40 20.91 -2.64
CA ARG A 412 -20.25 20.18 -3.21
C ARG A 412 -20.29 18.69 -2.85
N ARG A 413 -20.63 18.34 -1.61
CA ARG A 413 -20.78 16.94 -1.16
C ARG A 413 -21.92 16.24 -1.91
N ALA A 414 -23.07 16.90 -2.09
CA ALA A 414 -24.19 16.41 -2.87
C ALA A 414 -23.78 16.12 -4.33
N ARG A 415 -23.09 17.06 -4.99
CA ARG A 415 -22.54 16.87 -6.35
C ARG A 415 -21.54 15.70 -6.44
N ILE A 416 -20.76 15.46 -5.40
CA ILE A 416 -19.83 14.30 -5.36
C ILE A 416 -20.63 13.00 -5.21
N LYS A 417 -21.63 12.97 -4.33
CA LYS A 417 -22.51 11.81 -4.12
C LYS A 417 -23.26 11.46 -5.41
N GLU A 418 -23.87 12.44 -6.06
CA GLU A 418 -24.54 12.29 -7.36
C GLU A 418 -23.60 11.71 -8.43
N LYS A 419 -22.35 12.21 -8.52
CA LYS A 419 -21.35 11.66 -9.45
C LYS A 419 -20.95 10.22 -9.13
N LEU A 420 -20.96 9.83 -7.86
CA LEU A 420 -20.67 8.45 -7.45
C LEU A 420 -21.83 7.52 -7.81
N GLU A 421 -23.07 7.95 -7.60
CA GLU A 421 -24.26 7.20 -8.01
C GLU A 421 -24.35 7.05 -9.53
N ALA A 422 -24.14 8.13 -10.29
CA ALA A 422 -24.09 8.06 -11.76
C ALA A 422 -22.99 7.10 -12.26
N ARG A 423 -21.87 6.99 -11.54
CA ARG A 423 -20.81 6.01 -11.84
C ARG A 423 -21.22 4.58 -11.53
N LYS A 424 -22.00 4.34 -10.48
CA LYS A 424 -22.53 3.00 -10.16
C LYS A 424 -23.52 2.56 -11.23
N VAL A 425 -24.48 3.41 -11.59
CA VAL A 425 -25.44 3.15 -12.69
C VAL A 425 -24.70 2.84 -14.00
N LYS A 426 -23.70 3.66 -14.36
CA LYS A 426 -22.87 3.41 -15.56
C LYS A 426 -22.14 2.06 -15.51
N LYS A 427 -21.64 1.64 -14.35
CA LYS A 427 -21.00 0.32 -14.17
C LYS A 427 -22.01 -0.82 -14.30
N GLU A 428 -23.23 -0.65 -13.82
CA GLU A 428 -24.29 -1.67 -13.96
C GLU A 428 -24.75 -1.82 -15.41
N ILE A 429 -24.95 -0.71 -16.14
CA ILE A 429 -25.24 -0.74 -17.58
C ILE A 429 -24.14 -1.49 -18.31
N ALA A 430 -22.86 -1.15 -18.06
CA ALA A 430 -21.72 -1.84 -18.67
C ALA A 430 -21.64 -3.33 -18.27
N ARG A 431 -22.13 -3.72 -17.10
CA ARG A 431 -22.21 -5.14 -16.68
C ARG A 431 -23.30 -5.87 -17.45
N LYS A 432 -24.48 -5.25 -17.63
CA LYS A 432 -25.61 -5.79 -18.41
C LYS A 432 -25.27 -5.91 -19.89
N GLU A 433 -24.59 -4.92 -20.48
CA GLU A 433 -24.10 -4.99 -21.86
C GLU A 433 -23.10 -6.15 -22.03
N LYS A 434 -22.18 -6.32 -21.08
CA LYS A 434 -21.22 -7.43 -21.11
C LYS A 434 -21.89 -8.79 -20.98
N SER A 435 -22.92 -8.94 -20.14
CA SER A 435 -23.66 -10.21 -20.03
C SER A 435 -24.47 -10.50 -21.30
N ALA A 436 -25.14 -9.50 -21.88
CA ALA A 436 -25.86 -9.66 -23.15
C ALA A 436 -24.93 -10.08 -24.30
N VAL A 437 -23.74 -9.47 -24.41
CA VAL A 437 -22.73 -9.87 -25.40
C VAL A 437 -22.22 -11.30 -25.15
N ALA A 438 -22.10 -11.71 -23.88
CA ALA A 438 -21.70 -13.08 -23.53
C ALA A 438 -22.80 -14.10 -23.90
N GLU A 439 -24.08 -13.79 -23.67
CA GLU A 439 -25.22 -14.62 -24.05
C GLU A 439 -25.32 -14.79 -25.56
N VAL A 440 -25.19 -13.70 -26.33
CA VAL A 440 -25.17 -13.76 -27.81
C VAL A 440 -24.01 -14.63 -28.31
N LYS A 441 -22.82 -14.52 -27.69
CA LYS A 441 -21.66 -15.36 -28.03
C LYS A 441 -21.89 -16.83 -27.71
N GLU A 442 -22.47 -17.15 -26.56
CA GLU A 442 -22.80 -18.54 -26.21
C GLU A 442 -23.91 -19.09 -27.11
N ALA A 443 -24.95 -18.32 -27.44
CA ALA A 443 -25.98 -18.71 -28.40
C ALA A 443 -25.40 -18.97 -29.80
N ALA A 444 -24.53 -18.09 -30.29
CA ALA A 444 -23.83 -18.29 -31.57
C ALA A 444 -22.94 -19.54 -31.56
N LYS A 445 -22.26 -19.81 -30.44
CA LYS A 445 -21.45 -21.02 -30.25
C LYS A 445 -22.30 -22.28 -30.18
N ALA A 446 -23.47 -22.22 -29.54
CA ALA A 446 -24.44 -23.31 -29.50
C ALA A 446 -25.01 -23.60 -30.89
N ALA A 447 -25.41 -22.56 -31.64
CA ALA A 447 -25.85 -22.68 -33.03
C ALA A 447 -24.76 -23.25 -33.94
N ALA A 448 -23.50 -22.82 -33.78
CA ALA A 448 -22.37 -23.38 -34.52
C ALA A 448 -22.08 -24.85 -34.16
N ARG A 449 -22.35 -25.28 -32.92
CA ARG A 449 -22.28 -26.70 -32.52
C ARG A 449 -23.40 -27.51 -33.17
N ALA A 450 -24.63 -27.01 -33.18
CA ALA A 450 -25.77 -27.66 -33.83
C ALA A 450 -25.57 -27.79 -35.35
N ALA A 451 -25.12 -26.71 -36.02
CA ALA A 451 -24.87 -26.71 -37.46
C ALA A 451 -23.71 -27.61 -37.88
N ARG A 452 -22.72 -27.84 -37.00
CA ARG A 452 -21.59 -28.72 -37.29
C ARG A 452 -21.95 -30.21 -37.27
N GLY A 453 -23.19 -30.57 -36.93
CA GLY A 453 -23.80 -31.88 -37.18
C GLY A 453 -22.79 -33.02 -37.09
N LYS A 454 -21.99 -33.07 -36.02
CA LYS A 454 -21.09 -34.20 -35.83
C LYS A 454 -22.02 -35.35 -35.48
N PRO A 455 -22.18 -36.37 -36.35
CA PRO A 455 -22.94 -37.55 -35.97
C PRO A 455 -22.25 -38.11 -34.72
N ASP A 456 -23.04 -38.35 -33.67
CA ASP A 456 -22.58 -39.04 -32.48
C ASP A 456 -22.00 -40.39 -32.92
N LYS A 457 -20.67 -40.47 -33.01
CA LYS A 457 -19.95 -41.74 -33.15
C LYS A 457 -19.85 -42.45 -31.79
N SER A 458 -20.93 -42.43 -31.02
CA SER A 458 -21.09 -43.27 -29.82
C SER A 458 -22.22 -44.27 -30.06
N GLY A 459 -22.03 -45.11 -31.08
CA GLY A 459 -22.52 -46.49 -31.03
C GLY A 459 -21.75 -47.26 -29.98
N LYS A 460 -22.03 -46.99 -28.69
CA LYS A 460 -21.74 -47.91 -27.60
C LYS A 460 -23.01 -48.00 -26.77
N ALA A 461 -23.71 -49.11 -26.97
CA ALA A 461 -24.84 -49.55 -26.20
C ALA A 461 -24.50 -49.47 -24.70
N SER A 462 -24.98 -48.43 -24.03
CA SER A 462 -25.11 -48.42 -22.59
C SER A 462 -26.34 -49.24 -22.25
N LYS A 463 -26.06 -50.42 -21.70
CA LYS A 463 -26.96 -51.30 -20.96
C LYS A 463 -27.94 -50.45 -20.15
N VAL A 464 -29.22 -50.67 -20.42
CA VAL A 464 -30.35 -50.20 -19.61
C VAL A 464 -30.22 -50.84 -18.23
N GLU A 465 -29.86 -50.07 -17.22
CA GLU A 465 -30.19 -50.42 -15.84
C GLU A 465 -31.59 -49.85 -15.52
N PRO A 466 -32.48 -50.67 -14.95
CA PRO A 466 -33.83 -50.26 -14.64
C PRO A 466 -33.88 -49.33 -13.42
N ASP A 467 -34.89 -48.48 -13.46
CA ASP A 467 -35.31 -47.55 -12.45
C ASP A 467 -35.26 -48.11 -11.02
N TYR A 468 -34.48 -47.46 -10.17
CA TYR A 468 -34.79 -47.32 -8.75
C TYR A 468 -34.85 -45.83 -8.42
N ILE A 469 -36.06 -45.28 -8.58
CA ILE A 469 -36.46 -44.00 -8.01
C ILE A 469 -36.53 -44.22 -6.50
N GLN A 470 -35.42 -43.98 -5.79
CA GLN A 470 -35.47 -43.64 -4.38
C GLN A 470 -35.53 -42.12 -4.27
N LEU A 471 -36.74 -41.66 -3.96
CA LEU A 471 -37.06 -40.34 -3.43
C LEU A 471 -36.17 -40.06 -2.21
N ALA A 472 -35.00 -39.47 -2.42
CA ALA A 472 -34.24 -38.83 -1.36
C ALA A 472 -34.49 -37.32 -1.48
N GLU A 473 -35.52 -36.89 -0.77
CA GLU A 473 -35.77 -35.48 -0.46
C GLU A 473 -34.48 -34.85 0.10
N PRO A 474 -34.02 -33.70 -0.42
CA PRO A 474 -33.02 -32.94 0.29
C PRO A 474 -33.67 -32.40 1.56
N LEU A 475 -33.40 -33.05 2.69
CA LEU A 475 -33.55 -32.50 4.04
C LEU A 475 -32.86 -31.13 4.05
N LYS A 476 -33.65 -30.09 3.83
CA LYS A 476 -33.35 -28.74 4.29
C LYS A 476 -33.35 -28.86 5.80
N VAL A 477 -32.17 -28.80 6.39
CA VAL A 477 -32.04 -28.39 7.79
C VAL A 477 -32.44 -26.92 7.79
N GLU A 478 -33.74 -26.68 7.93
CA GLU A 478 -34.27 -25.39 8.33
C GLU A 478 -33.80 -25.19 9.77
N ASP A 479 -33.02 -24.14 9.99
CA ASP A 479 -32.69 -23.66 11.33
C ASP A 479 -33.99 -23.12 11.96
N ASP A 480 -34.78 -24.00 12.56
CA ASP A 480 -36.07 -23.77 13.24
C ASP A 480 -35.95 -22.95 14.55
N THR A 481 -35.20 -21.85 14.54
CA THR A 481 -35.15 -20.91 15.69
C THR A 481 -35.49 -19.47 15.34
N LYS A 482 -36.05 -19.22 14.15
CA LYS A 482 -36.73 -17.96 13.84
C LYS A 482 -38.18 -18.23 13.50
N GLN A 483 -39.00 -18.30 14.54
CA GLN A 483 -40.43 -17.98 14.42
C GLN A 483 -40.53 -16.52 13.97
N ASP A 484 -40.53 -16.29 12.67
CA ASP A 484 -40.96 -15.03 12.09
C ASP A 484 -42.48 -14.95 12.31
N MET A 485 -42.91 -14.15 13.29
CA MET A 485 -44.33 -13.88 13.50
C MET A 485 -44.91 -13.36 12.20
N THR A 486 -46.01 -13.97 11.77
CA THR A 486 -46.65 -13.59 10.52
C THR A 486 -47.19 -12.17 10.64
N PHE A 487 -47.03 -11.36 9.58
CA PHE A 487 -47.40 -9.95 9.52
C PHE A 487 -48.82 -9.59 10.03
N PRO A 488 -49.85 -10.48 9.97
CA PRO A 488 -51.17 -10.20 10.57
C PRO A 488 -51.18 -10.16 12.11
N GLU A 489 -50.33 -10.93 12.79
CA GLU A 489 -50.29 -10.96 14.27
C GLU A 489 -49.66 -9.69 14.87
N TYR A 490 -48.82 -9.00 14.09
CA TYR A 490 -48.18 -7.75 14.52
C TYR A 490 -49.16 -6.55 14.51
N THR A 491 -50.17 -6.57 13.63
CA THR A 491 -51.13 -5.47 13.51
C THR A 491 -52.17 -5.47 14.63
N ASP A 492 -52.52 -6.64 15.17
CA ASP A 492 -53.50 -6.76 16.25
C ASP A 492 -52.89 -6.39 17.62
N ALA A 493 -51.59 -6.65 17.83
CA ALA A 493 -50.88 -6.26 19.05
C ALA A 493 -50.68 -4.72 19.16
N VAL A 494 -50.43 -4.04 18.03
CA VAL A 494 -50.26 -2.59 18.00
C VAL A 494 -51.60 -1.85 18.17
N ALA A 495 -52.71 -2.44 17.70
CA ALA A 495 -54.04 -1.86 17.85
C ALA A 495 -54.54 -1.86 19.31
N ASN A 496 -54.05 -2.79 20.14
CA ASN A 496 -54.46 -2.92 21.55
C ASN A 496 -53.63 -2.09 22.54
N GLY A 497 -52.68 -1.26 22.07
CA GLY A 497 -51.89 -0.37 22.92
C GLY A 497 -50.90 -1.10 23.85
N GLU A 498 -50.61 -2.38 23.59
CA GLU A 498 -49.62 -3.14 24.33
C GLU A 498 -48.22 -2.73 23.85
N GLU A 499 -47.47 -2.02 24.70
CA GLU A 499 -46.06 -1.69 24.43
C GLU A 499 -45.26 -3.00 24.30
N LEU A 500 -44.99 -3.41 23.05
CA LEU A 500 -44.07 -4.48 22.72
C LEU A 500 -42.66 -4.08 23.16
N LYS A 501 -42.32 -4.32 24.42
CA LYS A 501 -40.94 -4.26 24.89
C LYS A 501 -40.16 -5.27 24.06
N PRO A 502 -39.15 -4.85 23.26
CA PRO A 502 -38.40 -5.78 22.44
C PRO A 502 -37.82 -6.84 23.38
N LYS A 503 -38.17 -8.11 23.14
CA LYS A 503 -37.63 -9.24 23.90
C LYS A 503 -36.13 -9.30 23.62
N VAL A 504 -35.34 -8.64 24.46
CA VAL A 504 -33.89 -8.61 24.34
C VAL A 504 -33.42 -10.04 24.58
N MET A 505 -32.95 -10.71 23.53
CA MET A 505 -32.47 -12.10 23.56
C MET A 505 -31.09 -12.15 24.25
N TRP A 506 -31.00 -11.76 25.53
CA TRP A 506 -29.76 -11.83 26.32
C TRP A 506 -29.42 -13.27 26.75
N GLU A 507 -30.37 -14.21 26.64
CA GLU A 507 -30.20 -15.63 26.95
C GLU A 507 -29.09 -16.32 26.13
N ASN A 508 -28.74 -15.77 24.96
CA ASN A 508 -27.72 -16.34 24.08
C ASN A 508 -26.31 -15.73 24.25
N ILE A 509 -26.08 -14.90 25.28
CA ILE A 509 -24.76 -14.32 25.54
C ILE A 509 -23.93 -15.32 26.36
N PRO A 510 -22.74 -15.76 25.87
CA PRO A 510 -21.86 -16.63 26.65
C PRO A 510 -21.59 -16.06 28.05
N PRO A 511 -21.59 -16.88 29.12
CA PRO A 511 -21.54 -16.39 30.50
C PRO A 511 -20.30 -15.54 30.80
N ALA A 512 -19.16 -15.86 30.19
CA ALA A 512 -17.93 -15.07 30.30
C ALA A 512 -18.08 -13.64 29.73
N LYS A 513 -18.87 -13.45 28.67
CA LYS A 513 -19.17 -12.11 28.11
C LYS A 513 -20.17 -11.36 28.98
N LEU A 514 -21.12 -12.06 29.58
CA LEU A 514 -22.13 -11.46 30.46
C LEU A 514 -21.48 -10.88 31.72
N ALA A 515 -20.48 -11.56 32.29
CA ALA A 515 -19.66 -11.02 33.39
C ALA A 515 -18.93 -9.72 32.99
N GLN A 516 -18.29 -9.68 31.82
CA GLN A 516 -17.64 -8.47 31.30
C GLN A 516 -18.64 -7.32 31.04
N TYR A 517 -19.88 -7.64 30.68
CA TYR A 517 -20.90 -6.61 30.44
C TYR A 517 -21.42 -6.04 31.75
N LYS A 518 -21.58 -6.88 32.79
CA LYS A 518 -21.92 -6.43 34.15
C LYS A 518 -20.88 -5.47 34.71
N GLU A 519 -19.60 -5.81 34.60
CA GLU A 519 -18.49 -4.96 35.05
C GLU A 519 -18.47 -3.60 34.33
N ARG A 520 -18.63 -3.60 32.99
CA ARG A 520 -18.65 -2.35 32.22
C ARG A 520 -19.94 -1.55 32.38
N ALA A 521 -21.04 -2.19 32.78
CA ALA A 521 -22.29 -1.52 33.08
C ALA A 521 -22.17 -0.79 34.43
N SER A 522 -21.62 -1.46 35.45
CA SER A 522 -21.37 -0.86 36.76
C SER A 522 -20.35 0.28 36.71
N GLU A 523 -19.26 0.14 35.95
CA GLU A 523 -18.29 1.22 35.70
C GLU A 523 -18.92 2.48 35.10
N LYS A 524 -20.02 2.32 34.35
CA LYS A 524 -20.71 3.44 33.69
C LYS A 524 -21.97 3.89 34.41
N GLY A 525 -22.28 3.31 35.57
CA GLY A 525 -23.48 3.63 36.35
C GLY A 525 -24.78 3.40 35.57
N MET A 526 -24.84 2.39 34.72
CA MET A 526 -26.06 2.01 33.99
C MET A 526 -26.40 0.55 34.23
N ASP A 527 -27.66 0.20 34.08
CA ASP A 527 -28.08 -1.20 34.20
C ASP A 527 -27.55 -2.06 33.04
N LEU A 528 -27.41 -3.37 33.28
CA LEU A 528 -26.89 -4.33 32.30
C LEU A 528 -27.72 -4.32 31.02
N GLU A 529 -29.05 -4.22 31.12
CA GLU A 529 -29.95 -4.20 29.97
C GLU A 529 -29.74 -2.95 29.12
N GLN A 530 -29.65 -1.79 29.77
CA GLN A 530 -29.37 -0.51 29.10
C GLN A 530 -28.00 -0.52 28.40
N TYR A 531 -27.00 -1.16 29.01
CA TYR A 531 -25.68 -1.30 28.41
C TYR A 531 -25.71 -2.15 27.14
N ILE A 532 -26.45 -3.26 27.16
CA ILE A 532 -26.59 -4.18 26.02
C ILE A 532 -27.32 -3.48 24.87
N LEU A 533 -28.47 -2.85 25.13
CA LEU A 533 -29.24 -2.10 24.13
C LEU A 533 -28.39 -1.03 23.44
N ARG A 534 -27.69 -0.20 24.21
CA ARG A 534 -26.83 0.86 23.66
C ARG A 534 -25.67 0.30 22.82
N ARG A 535 -25.21 -0.90 23.13
CA ARG A 535 -24.16 -1.58 22.35
C ARG A 535 -24.72 -2.12 21.04
N GLU A 536 -25.92 -2.70 21.06
CA GLU A 536 -26.61 -3.18 19.86
C GLU A 536 -26.93 -2.04 18.90
N GLU A 537 -27.50 -0.94 19.39
CA GLU A 537 -27.72 0.29 18.61
C GLU A 537 -26.43 0.78 17.96
N LYS A 538 -25.33 0.83 18.72
CA LYS A 538 -24.02 1.24 18.21
C LYS A 538 -23.44 0.26 17.19
N SER A 539 -23.81 -1.02 17.27
CA SER A 539 -23.41 -2.03 16.29
C SER A 539 -24.27 -1.96 15.02
N ALA A 540 -25.57 -1.70 15.15
CA ALA A 540 -26.50 -1.48 14.05
C ALA A 540 -26.12 -0.21 13.26
N ALA A 541 -25.83 0.89 13.95
CA ALA A 541 -25.37 2.14 13.34
C ALA A 541 -24.01 2.04 12.62
N LYS A 542 -23.23 0.98 12.87
CA LYS A 542 -22.00 0.68 12.11
C LYS A 542 -22.24 -0.20 10.88
N ARG A 543 -23.38 -0.90 10.83
CA ARG A 543 -23.76 -1.77 9.71
C ARG A 543 -24.50 -0.99 8.62
N VAL A 544 -25.21 0.08 8.98
CA VAL A 544 -25.74 1.12 8.08
C VAL A 544 -24.59 2.01 7.61
#